data_AF-A0A2P2MA01-F1
#
_entry.id   AF-A0A2P2MA01-F1
#
_cell.length_a   1.000
_cell.length_b   1.000
_cell.length_c   1.000
_cell.angle_alpha   90.00
_cell.angle_beta   90.00
_cell.angle_gamma   90.00
#
_symmetry.space_group_name_H-M   'P 1'
#
loop_
_entity.id
_entity.type
_entity.pdbx_description
1 polymer ?
#
loop_
_entity_poly.entity_id
_entity_poly.type
_entity_poly.pdbx_seq_one_letter_code
_entity_poly.pdbx_strand_id
1 'polypeptide(L)'
;MEKALNRQKVLLSHLQPNSSSSFLQTDDSTSLSASVCAAGDSAAYHRISAFDDDVVIVSAHRTAICKSRRGGFKDTLPDDLLATLLKALLEKTNLNPSEVGDIVVGTVLAPGSQRATECRMAAFYAGFPGR
;
A
#
# COMPACT_ATOMS: atom_id res chain seq x y z
N MET A 1 -20.72 4.00 14.32
CA MET A 1 -21.46 4.67 13.22
C MET A 1 -20.56 5.61 12.42
N GLU A 2 -19.73 6.43 13.07
CA GLU A 2 -18.82 7.37 12.40
C GLU A 2 -17.89 6.73 11.35
N LYS A 3 -17.27 5.58 11.68
CA LYS A 3 -16.39 4.87 10.73
C LYS A 3 -17.11 4.45 9.44
N ALA A 4 -18.37 4.03 9.54
CA ALA A 4 -19.17 3.63 8.37
C ALA A 4 -19.52 4.84 7.49
N LEU A 5 -19.86 5.98 8.10
CA LEU A 5 -20.09 7.23 7.39
C LEU A 5 -18.83 7.73 6.68
N ASN A 6 -17.68 7.65 7.35
CA ASN A 6 -16.40 8.02 6.74
C ASN A 6 -16.06 7.13 5.54
N ARG A 7 -16.26 5.82 5.66
CA ARG A 7 -16.09 4.88 4.54
C ARG A 7 -17.00 5.26 3.38
N GLN A 8 -18.28 5.46 3.64
CA GLN A 8 -19.24 5.85 2.61
C GLN A 8 -18.82 7.17 1.92
N LYS A 9 -18.38 8.16 2.70
CA LYS A 9 -17.90 9.45 2.17
C LYS A 9 -16.70 9.28 1.24
N VAL A 10 -15.70 8.52 1.66
CA VAL A 10 -14.51 8.24 0.83
C VAL A 10 -14.92 7.54 -0.46
N LEU A 11 -15.75 6.50 -0.38
CA LEU A 11 -16.20 5.78 -1.58
C LEU A 11 -17.00 6.67 -2.52
N LEU A 12 -17.91 7.49 -2.00
CA LEU A 12 -18.67 8.43 -2.82
C LEU A 12 -17.77 9.44 -3.52
N SER A 13 -16.72 9.94 -2.87
CA SER A 13 -15.76 10.84 -3.53
C SER A 13 -15.03 10.19 -4.71
N HIS A 14 -14.74 8.90 -4.65
CA HIS A 14 -14.12 8.17 -5.76
C HIS A 14 -15.10 7.82 -6.90
N LEU A 15 -16.41 7.90 -6.65
CA LEU A 15 -17.45 7.65 -7.65
C LEU A 15 -17.93 8.93 -8.36
N GLN A 16 -17.65 10.10 -7.79
CA GLN A 16 -17.98 11.37 -8.42
C GLN A 16 -17.01 11.61 -9.60
N PRO A 17 -17.50 11.90 -10.81
CA PRO A 17 -16.63 12.25 -11.93
C PRO A 17 -15.85 13.52 -11.59
N ASN A 18 -14.53 13.41 -11.52
CA ASN A 18 -13.66 14.55 -11.24
C ASN A 18 -13.83 15.59 -12.35
N SER A 19 -14.39 16.75 -12.00
CA SER A 19 -14.33 17.94 -12.83
C SER A 19 -12.90 18.49 -12.71
N SER A 20 -12.06 18.23 -13.70
CA SER A 20 -10.82 18.94 -14.04
C SER A 20 -9.89 19.36 -12.89
N SER A 21 -8.71 18.73 -12.77
CA SER A 21 -7.54 19.42 -12.21
C SER A 21 -6.29 19.15 -13.04
N SER A 22 -5.83 20.21 -13.67
CA SER A 22 -4.51 20.42 -14.24
C SER A 22 -3.44 20.32 -13.16
N PHE A 23 -2.40 19.52 -13.37
CA PHE A 23 -1.21 19.53 -12.53
C PHE A 23 0.03 19.90 -13.35
N LEU A 24 0.65 20.99 -12.92
CA LEU A 24 1.98 21.46 -13.32
C LEU A 24 3.04 20.57 -12.65
N GLN A 25 4.11 20.27 -13.40
CA GLN A 25 5.31 19.59 -12.92
C GLN A 25 6.10 20.50 -11.96
N THR A 26 6.51 19.94 -10.82
CA THR A 26 7.65 20.44 -10.04
C THR A 26 8.51 19.23 -9.67
N ASP A 27 9.66 19.12 -10.33
CA ASP A 27 10.72 18.17 -10.01
C ASP A 27 11.38 18.60 -8.69
N ASP A 28 11.34 17.73 -7.66
CA ASP A 28 12.19 17.86 -6.48
C ASP A 28 12.90 16.52 -6.24
N SER A 29 14.22 16.54 -6.39
CA SER A 29 15.07 15.36 -6.41
C SER A 29 15.59 15.06 -5.01
N THR A 30 14.88 14.21 -4.26
CA THR A 30 15.37 13.70 -2.98
C THR A 30 16.36 12.56 -3.19
N SER A 31 17.60 12.72 -2.70
CA SER A 31 18.64 11.69 -2.76
C SER A 31 18.32 10.53 -1.81
N LEU A 32 17.86 9.40 -2.36
CA LEU A 32 17.69 8.15 -1.63
C LEU A 32 18.99 7.33 -1.70
N SER A 33 19.53 6.91 -0.55
CA SER A 33 20.69 6.01 -0.48
C SER A 33 20.24 4.58 -0.21
N ALA A 34 20.58 3.65 -1.09
CA ALA A 34 20.30 2.22 -0.90
C ALA A 34 21.07 1.66 0.31
N SER A 35 20.37 0.92 1.18
CA SER A 35 21.00 0.17 2.28
C SER A 35 21.25 -1.27 1.86
N VAL A 36 22.44 -1.79 2.14
CA VAL A 36 22.84 -3.16 1.79
C VAL A 36 22.05 -4.17 2.64
N CYS A 37 21.36 -5.11 1.98
CA CYS A 37 20.66 -6.21 2.64
C CYS A 37 21.66 -7.20 3.28
N ALA A 38 21.39 -7.65 4.50
CA ALA A 38 22.27 -8.54 5.30
C ALA A 38 22.35 -10.00 4.80
N ALA A 39 21.96 -10.30 3.56
CA ALA A 39 22.10 -11.64 2.99
C ALA A 39 23.58 -11.92 2.67
N GLY A 40 24.14 -12.97 3.28
CA GLY A 40 25.52 -13.41 3.03
C GLY A 40 25.73 -13.97 1.62
N ASP A 41 26.99 -13.98 1.16
CA ASP A 41 27.39 -14.53 -0.13
C ASP A 41 27.37 -16.07 -0.07
N SER A 42 26.21 -16.68 -0.34
CA SER A 42 26.08 -18.12 -0.57
C SER A 42 25.88 -18.39 -2.06
N ALA A 43 26.41 -19.51 -2.56
CA ALA A 43 26.37 -19.87 -3.98
C ALA A 43 24.95 -19.93 -4.61
N ALA A 44 23.89 -19.95 -3.80
CA ALA A 44 22.50 -19.86 -4.25
C ALA A 44 22.05 -18.43 -4.64
N TYR A 45 22.77 -17.39 -4.20
CA TYR A 45 22.51 -16.00 -4.51
C TYR A 45 23.83 -15.33 -4.92
N HIS A 46 24.02 -15.13 -6.23
CA HIS A 46 25.18 -14.38 -6.74
C HIS A 46 24.93 -12.88 -6.50
N ARG A 47 25.76 -12.23 -5.67
CA ARG A 47 25.75 -10.77 -5.58
C ARG A 47 26.33 -10.20 -6.87
N ILE A 48 25.45 -9.69 -7.70
CA ILE A 48 25.82 -8.79 -8.80
C ILE A 48 26.04 -7.39 -8.19
N SER A 49 26.98 -6.62 -8.73
CA SER A 49 27.20 -5.23 -8.34
C SER A 49 25.90 -4.42 -8.46
N ALA A 50 25.65 -3.51 -7.50
CA ALA A 50 24.47 -2.65 -7.56
C ALA A 50 24.51 -1.75 -8.80
N PHE A 51 23.43 -1.76 -9.58
CA PHE A 51 23.23 -0.94 -10.77
C PHE A 51 22.06 0.03 -10.58
N ASP A 52 22.04 1.11 -11.34
CA ASP A 52 20.99 2.16 -11.25
C ASP A 52 19.59 1.62 -11.58
N ASP A 53 19.49 0.53 -12.35
CA ASP A 53 18.24 -0.11 -12.78
C ASP A 53 17.74 -1.23 -11.84
N ASP A 54 18.40 -1.44 -10.69
CA ASP A 54 18.04 -2.50 -9.77
C ASP A 54 16.71 -2.23 -9.04
N VAL A 55 15.94 -3.30 -8.80
CA VAL A 55 14.72 -3.22 -8.00
C VAL A 55 15.08 -3.20 -6.52
N VAL A 56 14.86 -2.05 -5.87
CA VAL A 56 15.15 -1.85 -4.45
C VAL A 56 13.89 -1.86 -3.59
N ILE A 57 14.02 -2.33 -2.34
CA ILE A 57 12.96 -2.25 -1.32
C ILE A 57 13.21 -0.98 -0.50
N VAL A 58 12.35 0.03 -0.69
CA VAL A 58 12.46 1.33 0.01
C VAL A 58 11.89 1.25 1.42
N SER A 59 10.78 0.53 1.60
CA SER A 59 10.09 0.41 2.89
C SER A 59 9.37 -0.93 3.00
N ALA A 60 9.40 -1.52 4.20
CA ALA A 60 8.73 -2.78 4.52
C ALA A 60 8.09 -2.72 5.91
N HIS A 61 6.77 -2.91 5.96
CA HIS A 61 5.98 -2.85 7.19
C HIS A 61 4.99 -4.00 7.27
N ARG A 62 4.50 -4.25 8.49
CA ARG A 62 3.47 -5.25 8.75
C ARG A 62 2.57 -4.80 9.89
N THR A 63 1.37 -5.34 9.93
CA THR A 63 0.50 -5.28 11.10
C THR A 63 1.01 -6.22 12.20
N ALA A 64 0.45 -6.08 13.41
CA ALA A 64 0.62 -7.10 14.44
C ALA A 64 0.02 -8.44 13.97
N ILE A 65 0.50 -9.56 14.49
CA ILE A 65 -0.08 -10.87 14.17
C ILE A 65 -0.95 -11.31 15.34
N CYS A 66 -2.23 -11.58 15.08
CA CYS A 66 -3.21 -11.96 16.08
C CYS A 66 -3.79 -13.34 15.78
N LYS A 67 -4.14 -14.10 16.82
CA LYS A 67 -4.80 -15.40 16.67
C LYS A 67 -6.18 -15.21 16.02
N SER A 68 -6.48 -15.98 14.96
CA SER A 68 -7.79 -15.95 14.32
C SER A 68 -8.91 -16.29 15.33
N ARG A 69 -10.09 -15.70 15.14
CA ARG A 69 -11.32 -15.84 15.97
C ARG A 69 -11.25 -15.31 17.40
N ARG A 70 -10.09 -15.36 18.07
CA ARG A 70 -9.96 -15.01 19.51
C ARG A 70 -8.93 -13.92 19.82
N GLY A 71 -8.12 -13.50 18.84
CA GLY A 71 -7.09 -12.48 19.00
C GLY A 71 -7.63 -11.05 18.83
N GLY A 72 -6.71 -10.08 18.90
CA GLY A 72 -7.04 -8.64 18.88
C GLY A 72 -7.71 -8.15 17.59
N PHE A 73 -7.54 -8.86 16.46
CA PHE A 73 -8.15 -8.51 15.18
C PHE A 73 -9.43 -9.28 14.86
N LYS A 74 -10.06 -9.94 15.85
CA LYS A 74 -11.29 -10.73 15.61
C LYS A 74 -12.47 -9.88 15.09
N ASP A 75 -12.50 -8.59 15.43
CA ASP A 75 -13.55 -7.64 15.04
C ASP A 75 -13.05 -6.63 13.98
N THR A 76 -11.88 -6.87 13.38
CA THR A 76 -11.27 -5.99 12.37
C THR A 76 -11.47 -6.57 10.99
N LEU A 77 -11.97 -5.75 10.07
CA LEU A 77 -12.16 -6.15 8.68
C LEU A 77 -10.82 -6.20 7.92
N PRO A 78 -10.68 -7.03 6.88
CA PRO A 78 -9.43 -7.17 6.13
C PRO A 78 -9.03 -5.87 5.40
N ASP A 79 -10.00 -5.09 4.95
CA ASP A 79 -9.78 -3.79 4.30
C ASP A 79 -9.14 -2.77 5.25
N ASP A 80 -9.53 -2.76 6.53
CA ASP A 80 -8.92 -1.92 7.58
C ASP A 80 -7.46 -2.31 7.86
N LEU A 81 -7.19 -3.62 7.91
CA LEU A 81 -5.83 -4.12 8.16
C LEU A 81 -4.88 -3.70 7.04
N LEU A 82 -5.32 -3.82 5.80
CA LEU A 82 -4.54 -3.44 4.63
C LEU A 82 -4.42 -1.91 4.50
N ALA A 83 -5.51 -1.16 4.68
CA ALA A 83 -5.50 0.30 4.58
C ALA A 83 -4.54 0.95 5.59
N THR A 84 -4.48 0.42 6.81
CA THR A 84 -3.57 0.92 7.84
C THR A 84 -2.11 0.76 7.44
N LEU A 85 -1.76 -0.39 6.82
CA LEU A 85 -0.41 -0.65 6.34
C LEU A 85 -0.05 0.26 5.16
N LEU A 86 -0.94 0.36 4.17
CA LEU A 86 -0.74 1.20 2.99
C LEU A 86 -0.58 2.68 3.37
N LYS A 87 -1.39 3.17 4.30
CA LYS A 87 -1.27 4.54 4.82
C LYS A 87 0.05 4.76 5.55
N ALA A 88 0.47 3.83 6.41
CA ALA A 88 1.74 3.92 7.12
C ALA A 88 2.96 3.87 6.18
N LEU A 89 2.85 3.18 5.04
CA LEU A 89 3.87 3.18 4.00
C LEU A 89 4.02 4.57 3.41
N LEU A 90 2.92 5.17 2.93
CA LEU A 90 2.91 6.52 2.36
C LEU A 90 3.43 7.58 3.34
N GLU A 91 3.01 7.52 4.60
CA GLU A 91 3.43 8.45 5.64
C GLU A 91 4.94 8.37 5.94
N LYS A 92 5.54 7.18 5.85
CA LYS A 92 6.97 7.00 6.15
C LYS A 92 7.87 7.30 4.97
N THR A 93 7.39 7.10 3.75
CA THR A 93 8.15 7.41 2.54
C THR A 93 7.90 8.83 2.04
N ASN A 94 6.88 9.52 2.56
CA ASN A 94 6.40 10.82 2.06
C ASN A 94 6.14 10.82 0.55
N LEU A 95 5.64 9.69 0.03
CA LEU A 95 5.44 9.46 -1.40
C LEU A 95 4.03 9.88 -1.82
N ASN A 96 3.90 10.53 -2.98
CA ASN A 96 2.58 10.87 -3.51
C ASN A 96 1.86 9.59 -3.95
N PRO A 97 0.64 9.31 -3.48
CA PRO A 97 -0.06 8.05 -3.80
C PRO A 97 -0.29 7.82 -5.30
N SER A 98 -0.30 8.89 -6.10
CA SER A 98 -0.45 8.85 -7.56
C SER A 98 0.79 8.33 -8.31
N GLU A 99 1.96 8.30 -7.68
CA GLU A 99 3.21 7.81 -8.27
C GLU A 99 3.31 6.27 -8.22
N VAL A 100 2.49 5.63 -7.39
CA VAL A 100 2.47 4.17 -7.28
C VAL A 100 1.85 3.55 -8.53
N GLY A 101 2.68 2.81 -9.29
CA GLY A 101 2.26 2.20 -10.55
C GLY A 101 1.30 1.01 -10.39
N ASP A 102 1.50 0.15 -9.37
CA ASP A 102 0.62 -1.00 -9.12
C ASP A 102 0.62 -1.41 -7.64
N ILE A 103 -0.49 -2.02 -7.18
CA ILE A 103 -0.65 -2.58 -5.84
C ILE A 103 -1.07 -4.04 -5.96
N VAL A 104 -0.10 -4.94 -5.77
CA VAL A 104 -0.33 -6.39 -5.81
C VAL A 104 -0.51 -6.93 -4.39
N VAL A 105 -1.65 -7.57 -4.12
CA VAL A 105 -1.99 -8.09 -2.79
C VAL A 105 -2.16 -9.61 -2.82
N GLY A 106 -1.30 -10.33 -2.09
CA GLY A 106 -1.39 -11.77 -1.91
C GLY A 106 -2.37 -12.14 -0.79
N THR A 107 -3.42 -12.90 -1.10
CA THR A 107 -4.51 -13.20 -0.16
C THR A 107 -5.35 -14.40 -0.62
N VAL A 108 -5.83 -15.23 0.32
CA VAL A 108 -6.25 -16.61 0.02
C VAL A 108 -7.73 -16.90 0.38
N LEU A 109 -8.17 -16.56 1.58
CA LEU A 109 -9.39 -17.18 2.15
C LEU A 109 -10.74 -16.61 1.68
N ALA A 110 -10.78 -15.47 0.98
CA ALA A 110 -12.06 -14.86 0.60
C ALA A 110 -12.43 -15.29 -0.82
N PRO A 111 -13.72 -15.40 -1.12
CA PRO A 111 -14.18 -15.94 -2.39
C PRO A 111 -13.96 -14.96 -3.55
N GLY A 112 -13.37 -15.47 -4.64
CA GLY A 112 -13.41 -14.87 -5.97
C GLY A 112 -13.13 -13.37 -6.03
N SER A 113 -14.03 -12.63 -6.70
CA SER A 113 -13.90 -11.19 -6.97
C SER A 113 -14.07 -10.30 -5.76
N GLN A 114 -14.73 -10.78 -4.69
CA GLN A 114 -14.93 -10.00 -3.46
C GLN A 114 -13.57 -9.54 -2.90
N ARG A 115 -12.55 -10.38 -3.04
CA ARG A 115 -11.22 -10.07 -2.55
C ARG A 115 -10.57 -8.90 -3.27
N ALA A 116 -10.71 -8.85 -4.60
CA ALA A 116 -10.20 -7.73 -5.38
C ALA A 116 -10.90 -6.42 -4.99
N THR A 117 -12.21 -6.48 -4.73
CA THR A 117 -12.97 -5.33 -4.22
C THR A 117 -12.46 -4.89 -2.86
N GLU A 118 -12.27 -5.79 -1.89
CA GLU A 118 -11.72 -5.46 -0.55
C GLU A 118 -10.36 -4.77 -0.65
N CYS A 119 -9.45 -5.27 -1.49
CA CYS A 119 -8.14 -4.67 -1.71
C CYS A 119 -8.25 -3.26 -2.32
N ARG A 120 -9.16 -3.06 -3.28
CA ARG A 120 -9.39 -1.75 -3.89
C ARG A 120 -9.99 -0.76 -2.88
N MET A 121 -10.92 -1.21 -2.04
CA MET A 121 -11.49 -0.38 -0.97
C MET A 121 -10.41 0.02 0.05
N ALA A 122 -9.51 -0.89 0.41
CA ALA A 122 -8.40 -0.58 1.30
C ALA A 122 -7.48 0.50 0.72
N ALA A 123 -7.19 0.43 -0.59
CA ALA A 123 -6.39 1.46 -1.27
C ALA A 123 -7.08 2.84 -1.21
N PHE A 124 -8.39 2.91 -1.47
CA PHE A 124 -9.16 4.15 -1.34
C PHE A 124 -9.14 4.71 0.09
N TYR A 125 -9.32 3.85 1.10
CA TYR A 125 -9.22 4.27 2.50
C TYR A 125 -7.81 4.76 2.89
N ALA A 126 -6.77 4.28 2.22
CA ALA A 126 -5.40 4.71 2.41
C ALA A 126 -5.03 5.99 1.63
N GLY A 127 -5.93 6.52 0.80
CA GLY A 127 -5.72 7.77 0.05
C GLY A 127 -5.18 7.58 -1.37
N PHE A 128 -5.20 6.36 -1.92
CA PHE A 128 -4.82 6.12 -3.30
C PHE A 128 -5.90 6.61 -4.27
N PRO A 129 -5.52 7.12 -5.46
CA PRO A 129 -6.47 7.71 -6.40
C PRO A 129 -7.39 6.67 -7.05
N GLY A 130 -8.57 7.17 -7.47
CA GLY A 130 -9.64 6.44 -8.15
C GLY A 130 -9.37 6.08 -9.61
N ARG A 131 -8.22 6.48 -10.19
CA ARG A 131 -8.02 6.66 -11.64
C ARG A 131 -8.81 7.84 -12.21
#